data_AF-A0A9D4PAZ4-F1
#
_entry.id   AF-A0A9D4PAZ4-F1
#
_cell.length_a   1.000
_cell.length_b   1.000
_cell.length_c   1.000
_cell.angle_alpha   90.00
_cell.angle_beta   90.00
_cell.angle_gamma   90.00
#
_symmetry.space_group_name_H-M   'P 1'
#
loop_
_entity.id
_entity.type
_entity.pdbx_description
1 polymer ?
#
loop_
_entity_poly.entity_id
_entity_poly.type
_entity_poly.pdbx_seq_one_letter_code
_entity_poly.pdbx_strand_id
1 'polypeptide(L)'
;MEELGLIRGDELVYQAVLRRGSAMVKALVLLRDNYPREAPLFLLVLQLREECSSRDDDAVKELERELNLHCVEQEQVQAGDQLLSCQLQQLLVSMDILLESLCDQLDAPREFSRDKVLARTASGFSTPLEIYQ
;
A
#
# COMPACT_ATOMS: atom_id res chain seq x y z
N MET A 1 11.52 15.77 -1.18
CA MET A 1 12.77 15.03 -0.85
C MET A 1 13.97 15.96 -0.77
N GLU A 2 14.18 16.84 -1.75
CA GLU A 2 15.23 17.89 -1.66
C GLU A 2 15.02 18.82 -0.46
N GLU A 3 13.79 19.28 -0.22
CA GLU A 3 13.47 20.13 0.95
C GLU A 3 13.68 19.43 2.30
N LEU A 4 13.69 18.09 2.31
CA LEU A 4 13.94 17.28 3.51
C LEU A 4 15.44 16.99 3.69
N GLY A 5 16.32 17.50 2.82
CA GLY A 5 17.76 17.22 2.83
C GLY A 5 18.11 15.75 2.57
N LEU A 6 17.15 14.99 2.02
CA LEU A 6 17.32 13.56 1.74
C LEU A 6 18.08 13.30 0.44
N ILE A 7 18.08 14.27 -0.48
CA ILE A 7 18.75 14.17 -1.78
C ILE A 7 20.10 14.88 -1.71
N ARG A 8 21.19 14.16 -1.96
CA ARG A 8 22.59 14.66 -1.96
C ARG A 8 23.23 14.75 -3.35
N GLY A 9 22.56 14.22 -4.38
CA GLY A 9 22.92 14.44 -5.79
C GLY A 9 23.34 13.20 -6.58
N ASP A 10 23.58 12.06 -5.93
CA ASP A 10 23.97 10.79 -6.60
C ASP A 10 22.91 9.69 -6.41
N GLU A 11 21.71 10.07 -6.00
CA GLU A 11 20.62 9.14 -5.68
C GLU A 11 19.63 9.08 -6.83
N LEU A 12 19.12 7.88 -7.10
CA LEU A 12 18.17 7.63 -8.16
C LEU A 12 16.76 7.95 -7.65
N VAL A 13 16.12 8.95 -8.25
CA VAL A 13 14.74 9.34 -7.92
C VAL A 13 13.81 8.86 -9.01
N TYR A 14 12.83 8.05 -8.63
CA TYR A 14 11.78 7.56 -9.51
C TYR A 14 10.43 8.08 -9.05
N GLN A 15 9.47 8.14 -9.98
CA GLN A 15 8.08 8.41 -9.65
C GLN A 15 7.21 7.27 -10.19
N ALA A 16 6.62 6.51 -9.28
CA ALA A 16 5.57 5.55 -9.61
C ALA A 16 4.21 6.24 -9.54
N VAL A 17 3.33 5.91 -10.48
CA VAL A 17 1.96 6.45 -10.52
C VAL A 17 0.99 5.27 -10.57
N LEU A 18 0.20 5.12 -9.52
CA LEU A 18 -0.78 4.05 -9.36
C LEU A 18 -2.17 4.67 -9.51
N ARG A 19 -3.03 4.00 -10.27
CA ARG A 19 -4.40 4.47 -10.54
C ARG A 19 -5.40 3.37 -10.28
N ARG A 20 -6.47 3.72 -9.59
CA ARG A 20 -7.64 2.89 -9.35
C ARG A 20 -8.86 3.77 -9.60
N GLY A 21 -9.67 3.47 -10.60
CA GLY A 21 -10.85 4.30 -10.91
C GLY A 21 -10.53 5.80 -11.04
N SER A 22 -11.05 6.60 -10.10
CA SER A 22 -10.84 8.05 -9.98
C SER A 22 -9.65 8.43 -9.10
N ALA A 23 -9.18 7.52 -8.25
CA ALA A 23 -8.05 7.71 -7.36
C ALA A 23 -6.72 7.55 -8.10
N MET A 24 -5.76 8.38 -7.73
CA MET A 24 -4.38 8.27 -8.16
C MET A 24 -3.46 8.48 -6.97
N VAL A 25 -2.52 7.55 -6.78
CA VAL A 25 -1.39 7.72 -5.86
C VAL A 25 -0.14 7.97 -6.68
N LYS A 26 0.54 9.08 -6.41
CA LYS A 26 1.90 9.34 -6.88
C LYS A 26 2.85 8.97 -5.75
N ALA A 27 3.76 8.05 -6.03
CA ALA A 27 4.81 7.63 -5.12
C ALA A 27 6.17 8.10 -5.66
N LEU A 28 6.79 9.04 -4.95
CA LEU A 28 8.17 9.43 -5.20
C LEU A 28 9.07 8.45 -4.45
N VAL A 29 9.94 7.76 -5.19
CA VAL A 29 10.80 6.70 -4.68
C VAL A 29 12.25 7.15 -4.79
N LEU A 30 12.93 7.24 -3.65
CA LEU A 30 14.36 7.49 -3.57
C LEU A 30 15.08 6.16 -3.41
N LEU A 31 15.94 5.84 -4.37
CA LEU A 31 16.79 4.66 -4.38
C LEU A 31 18.25 5.10 -4.26
N ARG A 32 18.95 4.56 -3.27
CA ARG A 32 20.37 4.79 -3.07
C ARG A 32 21.21 3.73 -3.78
N ASP A 33 22.45 4.08 -4.08
CA ASP A 33 23.45 3.22 -4.73
C ASP A 33 23.77 1.94 -3.95
N ASN A 34 23.52 1.95 -2.64
CA ASN A 34 23.72 0.83 -1.72
C ASN A 34 22.50 -0.10 -1.56
N TYR A 35 21.45 0.05 -2.36
CA TYR A 35 20.35 -0.91 -2.42
C TYR A 35 20.88 -2.34 -2.73
N PRO A 36 20.38 -3.40 -2.06
CA PRO A 36 19.27 -3.44 -1.11
C PRO A 36 19.66 -3.27 0.37
N ARG A 37 20.90 -2.87 0.69
CA ARG A 37 21.30 -2.67 2.10
C ARG A 37 20.56 -1.52 2.75
N GLU A 38 20.38 -0.41 2.05
CA GLU A 38 19.43 0.62 2.46
C GLU A 38 18.15 0.48 1.65
N ALA A 39 17.03 0.54 2.37
CA ALA A 39 15.71 0.42 1.77
C ALA A 39 15.37 1.66 0.93
N PRO A 40 14.63 1.50 -0.17
CA PRO A 40 14.05 2.62 -0.89
C PRO A 40 13.10 3.41 0.01
N LEU A 41 13.13 4.74 -0.11
CA LEU A 41 12.24 5.64 0.63
C LEU A 41 11.10 6.13 -0.27
N PHE A 42 9.89 6.05 0.24
CA PHE A 42 8.65 6.44 -0.43
C PHE A 42 8.08 7.72 0.19
N LEU A 43 7.68 8.65 -0.67
CA LEU A 43 6.77 9.74 -0.32
C LEU A 43 5.53 9.64 -1.20
N LEU A 44 4.36 9.81 -0.61
CA LEU A 44 3.09 9.56 -1.24
C LEU A 44 2.26 10.85 -1.33
N VAL A 45 1.60 10.99 -2.46
CA VAL A 45 0.55 11.99 -2.68
C VAL A 45 -0.66 11.26 -3.24
N LEU A 46 -1.77 11.33 -2.50
CA LEU A 46 -3.05 10.76 -2.89
C LEU A 46 -3.91 11.86 -3.55
N GLN A 47 -4.47 11.55 -4.70
CA GLN A 47 -5.45 12.39 -5.38
C GLN A 47 -6.74 11.58 -5.54
N LEU A 48 -7.79 11.98 -4.83
CA LEU A 48 -9.11 11.34 -4.94
C LEU A 48 -10.21 12.40 -5.17
N ARG A 49 -10.46 13.23 -4.17
CA ARG A 49 -11.27 14.45 -4.30
C ARG A 49 -10.39 15.69 -4.29
N GLU A 50 -9.48 15.72 -3.33
CA GLU A 50 -8.44 16.71 -3.16
C GLU A 50 -7.09 16.00 -3.21
N GLU A 51 -6.03 16.79 -3.36
CA GLU A 51 -4.66 16.31 -3.24
C GLU A 51 -4.25 16.33 -1.78
N CYS A 52 -3.94 15.15 -1.23
CA CYS A 52 -3.54 14.98 0.15
C CYS A 52 -2.12 14.40 0.21
N SER A 53 -1.31 14.95 1.12
CA SER A 53 0.03 14.42 1.45
C SER A 53 0.07 13.96 2.90
N SER A 54 1.17 13.35 3.34
CA SER A 54 1.37 12.97 4.75
C SER A 54 1.43 14.16 5.72
N ARG A 55 1.46 15.40 5.21
CA ARG A 55 1.30 16.62 6.02
C ARG A 55 -0.16 16.93 6.35
N ASP A 56 -1.06 16.54 5.47
CA ASP A 56 -2.47 16.97 5.48
C ASP A 56 -3.41 15.85 5.91
N ASP A 57 -3.00 14.59 5.71
CA ASP A 57 -3.83 13.41 5.92
C ASP A 57 -3.06 12.28 6.64
N ASP A 58 -3.57 11.87 7.80
CA ASP A 58 -2.99 10.82 8.63
C ASP A 58 -3.02 9.44 7.94
N ALA A 59 -3.98 9.18 7.05
CA ALA A 59 -4.03 7.93 6.31
C ALA A 59 -2.87 7.81 5.31
N VAL A 60 -2.53 8.91 4.63
CA VAL A 60 -1.36 8.94 3.73
C VAL A 60 -0.07 8.79 4.52
N LYS A 61 0.01 9.41 5.70
CA LYS A 61 1.14 9.27 6.62
C LYS A 61 1.31 7.83 7.11
N GLU A 62 0.22 7.13 7.42
CA GLU A 62 0.29 5.73 7.84
C GLU A 62 0.69 4.82 6.67
N LEU A 63 0.25 5.10 5.45
CA LEU A 63 0.74 4.41 4.25
C LEU A 63 2.26 4.58 4.06
N GLU A 64 2.77 5.81 4.21
CA GLU A 64 4.22 6.05 4.16
C GLU A 64 4.96 5.27 5.27
N ARG A 65 4.39 5.21 6.47
CA ARG A 65 4.96 4.47 7.61
C ARG A 65 5.01 2.97 7.34
N GLU A 66 3.92 2.42 6.83
CA GLU A 66 3.79 1.00 6.47
C GLU A 66 4.87 0.59 5.45
N LEU A 67 5.11 1.42 4.43
CA LEU A 67 6.09 1.13 3.38
C LEU A 67 7.53 1.33 3.82
N ASN A 68 7.82 2.41 4.54
CA ASN A 68 9.18 2.82 4.85
C ASN A 68 9.74 2.15 6.11
N LEU A 69 8.87 1.67 7.01
CA LEU A 69 9.27 1.01 8.25
C LEU A 69 8.82 -0.44 8.28
N HIS A 70 7.51 -0.70 8.29
CA HIS A 70 7.00 -2.04 8.58
C HIS A 70 7.32 -3.06 7.48
N CYS A 71 7.10 -2.71 6.21
CA CYS A 71 7.46 -3.56 5.09
C CYS A 71 8.97 -3.84 5.06
N VAL A 72 9.80 -2.83 5.37
CA VAL A 72 11.25 -2.99 5.42
C VAL A 72 11.66 -3.93 6.55
N GLU A 73 11.13 -3.75 7.76
CA GLU A 73 11.41 -4.60 8.92
C GLU A 73 11.05 -6.08 8.66
N GLN A 74 9.95 -6.32 7.94
CA GLN A 74 9.49 -7.67 7.62
C GLN A 74 10.30 -8.31 6.48
N GLU A 75 10.51 -7.58 5.39
CA GLU A 75 11.02 -8.13 4.14
C GLU A 75 12.56 -8.07 4.05
N GLN A 76 13.24 -7.18 4.77
CA GLN A 76 14.70 -7.06 4.71
C GLN A 76 15.41 -8.34 5.20
N VAL A 77 14.73 -9.15 6.02
CA VAL A 77 15.23 -10.46 6.48
C VAL A 77 15.13 -11.54 5.41
N GLN A 78 14.19 -11.42 4.46
CA GLN A 78 13.78 -12.52 3.57
C GLN A 78 13.99 -12.24 2.08
N ALA A 79 13.78 -11.01 1.64
CA ALA A 79 13.56 -10.69 0.23
C ALA A 79 14.72 -9.94 -0.45
N GLY A 80 15.66 -9.35 0.31
CA GLY A 80 16.89 -8.72 -0.20
C GLY A 80 16.68 -7.89 -1.48
N ASP A 81 17.02 -8.46 -2.63
CA ASP A 81 16.90 -7.83 -3.96
C ASP A 81 15.46 -7.50 -4.38
N GLN A 82 14.45 -8.16 -3.82
CA GLN A 82 13.03 -7.99 -4.14
C GLN A 82 12.31 -6.95 -3.27
N LEU A 83 13.01 -6.31 -2.32
CA LEU A 83 12.42 -5.37 -1.36
C LEU A 83 11.59 -4.27 -2.04
N LEU A 84 12.11 -3.64 -3.11
CA LEU A 84 11.38 -2.60 -3.84
C LEU A 84 10.07 -3.13 -4.45
N SER A 85 10.09 -4.35 -4.99
CA SER A 85 8.90 -5.01 -5.54
C SER A 85 7.88 -5.31 -4.44
N CYS A 86 8.34 -5.79 -3.27
CA CYS A 86 7.50 -6.02 -2.10
C CYS A 86 6.84 -4.71 -1.62
N GLN A 87 7.61 -3.61 -1.52
CA GLN A 87 7.07 -2.30 -1.14
C GLN A 87 6.03 -1.80 -2.15
N LEU A 88 6.26 -1.95 -3.46
CA LEU A 88 5.27 -1.58 -4.47
C LEU A 88 3.99 -2.44 -4.40
N GLN A 89 4.13 -3.73 -4.13
CA GLN A 89 2.98 -4.62 -3.93
C GLN A 89 2.21 -4.25 -2.66
N GLN A 90 2.92 -3.97 -1.56
CA GLN A 90 2.29 -3.51 -0.32
C GLN A 90 1.57 -2.18 -0.53
N LEU A 91 2.14 -1.26 -1.30
CA LEU A 91 1.48 -0.01 -1.65
C LEU A 91 0.17 -0.23 -2.43
N LEU A 92 0.17 -1.15 -3.40
CA LEU A 92 -1.05 -1.51 -4.14
C LEU A 92 -2.14 -2.05 -3.22
N VAL A 93 -1.79 -2.97 -2.32
CA VAL A 93 -2.74 -3.59 -1.38
C VAL A 93 -3.27 -2.55 -0.38
N SER A 94 -2.38 -1.78 0.25
CA SER A 94 -2.78 -0.79 1.24
C SER A 94 -3.57 0.36 0.63
N MET A 95 -3.30 0.73 -0.62
CA MET A 95 -4.11 1.68 -1.37
C MET A 95 -5.53 1.13 -1.61
N ASP A 96 -5.66 -0.12 -2.06
CA ASP A 96 -6.97 -0.74 -2.28
C ASP A 96 -7.78 -0.81 -0.95
N ILE A 97 -7.16 -1.18 0.17
CA ILE A 97 -7.78 -1.18 1.51
C ILE A 97 -8.23 0.23 1.92
N LEU A 98 -7.37 1.23 1.73
CA LEU A 98 -7.69 2.62 2.06
C LEU A 98 -8.92 3.07 1.26
N LEU A 99 -8.92 2.85 -0.05
CA LEU A 99 -10.03 3.25 -0.91
C LEU A 99 -11.34 2.51 -0.57
N GLU A 100 -11.28 1.23 -0.22
CA GLU A 100 -12.46 0.49 0.26
C GLU A 100 -13.02 1.07 1.56
N SER A 101 -12.16 1.46 2.51
CA SER A 101 -12.57 2.04 3.79
C SER A 101 -13.10 3.47 3.68
N LEU A 102 -12.58 4.25 2.73
CA LEU A 102 -13.01 5.62 2.45
C LEU A 102 -14.33 5.67 1.65
N CYS A 103 -14.64 4.62 0.88
CA CYS A 103 -15.81 4.59 0.00
C CYS A 103 -17.15 4.76 0.75
N ASP A 104 -17.23 4.31 2.02
CA ASP A 104 -18.43 4.46 2.84
C ASP A 104 -18.48 5.83 3.57
N GLN A 105 -17.37 6.57 3.64
CA GLN A 105 -17.24 7.81 4.42
C GLN A 105 -17.28 9.08 3.57
N LEU A 106 -16.81 9.02 2.32
CA LEU A 106 -16.49 10.21 1.54
C LEU A 106 -17.45 10.48 0.37
N ASP A 107 -18.58 9.79 0.19
CA ASP A 107 -19.43 9.92 -1.02
C ASP A 107 -18.60 9.92 -2.33
N ALA A 108 -17.45 9.25 -2.32
CA ALA A 108 -16.54 9.21 -3.46
C ALA A 108 -17.09 8.21 -4.49
N PRO A 109 -16.77 8.38 -5.80
CA PRO A 109 -17.11 7.39 -6.79
C PRO A 109 -16.60 6.02 -6.35
N ARG A 110 -17.50 5.04 -6.29
CA ARG A 110 -17.16 3.72 -5.80
C ARG A 110 -16.20 3.04 -6.77
N GLU A 111 -14.96 2.83 -6.32
CA GLU A 111 -13.91 2.28 -7.18
C GLU A 111 -13.91 0.74 -7.27
N PHE A 112 -14.65 0.10 -6.35
CA PHE A 112 -14.81 -1.34 -6.29
C PHE A 112 -16.29 -1.72 -6.49
N SER A 113 -16.58 -2.45 -7.56
CA SER A 113 -17.90 -3.04 -7.77
C SER A 113 -18.10 -4.18 -6.77
N ARG A 114 -19.10 -4.08 -5.88
CA ARG A 114 -19.44 -5.13 -4.89
C ARG A 114 -20.00 -6.43 -5.51
N ASP A 115 -20.05 -6.54 -6.83
CA ASP A 115 -20.64 -7.68 -7.54
C ASP A 115 -19.84 -8.98 -7.43
N LYS A 116 -18.66 -8.94 -6.81
CA LYS A 116 -17.94 -10.16 -6.41
C LYS A 116 -18.12 -10.36 -4.92
N VAL A 117 -19.25 -10.97 -4.56
CA VAL A 117 -19.38 -11.74 -3.32
C VAL A 117 -18.21 -12.70 -3.29
N LEU A 118 -17.21 -12.45 -2.42
CA LEU A 118 -16.24 -13.47 -2.08
C LEU A 118 -17.05 -14.64 -1.54
N ALA A 119 -17.09 -15.73 -2.32
CA ALA A 119 -17.68 -16.97 -1.85
C ALA A 119 -16.96 -17.32 -0.55
N ARG A 120 -17.64 -17.10 0.58
CA ARG A 120 -17.19 -17.61 1.87
C ARG A 120 -16.97 -19.10 1.64
N THR A 121 -15.73 -19.56 1.76
CA THR A 121 -15.44 -20.98 1.89
C THR A 121 -16.12 -21.40 3.18
N ALA A 122 -17.36 -21.88 3.08
CA ALA A 122 -18.02 -22.54 4.17
C ALA A 122 -17.20 -23.81 4.43
N SER A 123 -16.30 -23.76 5.40
CA SER A 123 -15.79 -24.96 6.04
C SER A 123 -16.98 -25.57 6.79
N GLY A 124 -17.72 -26.45 6.12
CA GLY A 124 -18.72 -27.27 6.77
C GLY A 124 -18.03 -28.13 7.81
N PHE A 125 -18.27 -27.85 9.09
CA PHE A 125 -18.02 -28.81 10.15
C PHE A 125 -18.98 -29.98 9.93
N SER A 126 -18.50 -31.09 9.37
CA SER A 126 -19.26 -32.34 9.37
C SER A 126 -19.21 -32.91 10.78
N THR A 127 -20.23 -32.63 11.59
CA THR A 127 -20.53 -33.45 12.76
C THR A 127 -21.11 -34.78 12.28
N PRO A 128 -20.55 -35.95 12.66
CA PRO A 128 -21.21 -37.21 12.39
C PRO A 128 -22.50 -37.29 13.21
N LEU A 129 -23.62 -37.53 12.53
CA LEU A 129 -24.90 -37.84 13.17
C LEU A 129 -24.76 -39.19 13.88
N GLU A 130 -24.83 -39.18 15.20
CA GLU A 130 -25.18 -40.36 15.99
C GLU A 130 -26.58 -40.82 15.55
N ILE A 131 -26.66 -42.06 15.06
CA ILE A 131 -27.94 -42.74 14.85
C ILE A 131 -28.01 -43.85 15.90
N TYR A 132 -28.76 -43.58 16.96
CA TYR A 132 -29.40 -44.62 17.76
C TYR A 132 -30.45 -45.31 16.89
N GLN A 133 -30.30 -46.62 16.67
CA GLN A 133 -31.34 -47.65 16.81
C GLN A 133 -30.73 -49.05 16.63
#